data_AF-A0A3C1EU13-F1
#
_entry.id   AF-A0A3C1EU13-F1
#
_cell.length_a   1.000
_cell.length_b   1.000
_cell.length_c   1.000
_cell.angle_alpha   90.00
_cell.angle_beta   90.00
_cell.angle_gamma   90.00
#
_symmetry.space_group_name_H-M   'P 1'
#
loop_
_entity.id
_entity.type
_entity.pdbx_description
1 polymer ?
#
loop_
_entity_poly.entity_id
_entity_poly.type
_entity_poly.pdbx_seq_one_letter_code
_entity_poly.pdbx_strand_id
1 'polypeptide(L)'
;GFLLFFLISLVDLSYLKYWQVLLVIWTGTVLLLALTLIIGPVINGVRRWLYIGSFQLQPSEIAKFAVIAITAGIFSMRGKLNELILFGITFLSVITLFLLIYLEPGGSMSLLALTIWFLMTFLALSNPLRNTIVLLIAGSVSGGFLIAAITNNWIWYLTTILGVVLTVFVLYSKTKWKPLAIGALVLGLFLGIFFTVSWDTILHDYQKERIVAFINPAETTADEGFNVNQSKIAIGSGQLFGKGFGNGTQSKRNFLPEHQTDFIFASFAEEFGLVGSVVVLGLYGFLIVYCFMTAINVIQNPLHSLISMGVGIKLLLEVFINLGTNMGTIPATGIPLPLMSAGGTITIMTLVCLGLVQNIALRHRQGHRDVSGEILDVYED
;
A
#
# COMPACT_ATOMS: atom_id res chain seq x y z
N GLY A 1 5.92 14.39 -14.38
CA GLY A 1 6.28 12.98 -14.15
C GLY A 1 7.76 12.76 -14.39
N PHE A 2 8.17 12.50 -15.63
CA PHE A 2 9.57 12.17 -15.97
C PHE A 2 10.60 13.21 -15.50
N LEU A 3 10.30 14.50 -15.61
CA LEU A 3 11.18 15.55 -15.07
C LEU A 3 11.46 15.34 -13.57
N LEU A 4 10.44 15.06 -12.76
CA LEU A 4 10.60 14.79 -11.32
C LEU A 4 11.33 13.48 -11.07
N PHE A 5 11.09 12.44 -11.86
CA PHE A 5 11.86 11.19 -11.81
C PHE A 5 13.36 11.48 -11.95
N PHE A 6 13.76 12.25 -12.97
CA PHE A 6 15.16 12.58 -13.21
C PHE A 6 15.73 13.49 -12.11
N LEU A 7 15.00 14.52 -11.67
CA LEU A 7 15.46 15.36 -10.56
C LEU A 7 15.71 14.54 -9.29
N ILE A 8 14.77 13.68 -8.90
CA ILE A 8 14.89 12.85 -7.71
C ILE A 8 16.00 11.82 -7.86
N SER A 9 16.24 11.32 -9.08
CA SER A 9 17.36 10.42 -9.36
C SER A 9 18.73 11.04 -9.06
N LEU A 10 18.82 12.38 -8.94
CA LEU A 10 20.05 13.13 -8.66
C LEU A 10 20.18 13.60 -7.20
N VAL A 11 19.09 13.62 -6.43
CA VAL A 11 19.07 14.11 -5.04
C VAL A 11 19.94 13.24 -4.12
N ASP A 12 20.59 13.86 -3.12
CA ASP A 12 21.26 13.11 -2.07
C ASP A 12 20.27 12.63 -1.01
N LEU A 13 20.08 11.31 -0.92
CA LEU A 13 19.16 10.71 0.05
C LEU A 13 19.71 10.69 1.48
N SER A 14 20.97 11.04 1.68
CA SER A 14 21.57 11.15 3.02
C SER A 14 20.83 12.16 3.89
N TYR A 15 20.19 13.16 3.29
CA TYR A 15 19.39 14.15 4.02
C TYR A 15 18.18 13.54 4.74
N LEU A 16 17.65 12.40 4.27
CA LEU A 16 16.52 11.71 4.93
C LEU A 16 16.91 11.08 6.29
N LYS A 17 18.20 11.08 6.66
CA LYS A 17 18.65 10.70 8.01
C LYS A 17 18.43 11.80 9.05
N TYR A 18 18.23 13.05 8.63
CA TYR A 18 18.01 14.17 9.54
C TYR A 18 16.55 14.28 9.93
N TRP A 19 16.27 14.31 11.24
CA TRP A 19 14.91 14.39 11.76
C TRP A 19 14.18 15.65 11.31
N GLN A 20 14.90 16.76 11.07
CA GLN A 20 14.33 18.01 10.55
C GLN A 20 13.71 17.82 9.17
N VAL A 21 14.37 17.07 8.28
CA VAL A 21 13.85 16.80 6.93
C VAL A 21 12.62 15.91 7.01
N LEU A 22 12.64 14.89 7.86
CA LEU A 22 11.48 14.01 8.09
C LEU A 22 10.28 14.79 8.64
N LEU A 23 10.52 15.72 9.57
CA LEU A 23 9.46 16.59 10.07
C LEU A 23 8.92 17.54 9.00
N VAL A 24 9.75 18.11 8.13
CA VAL A 24 9.27 18.95 7.02
C VAL A 24 8.39 18.13 6.07
N ILE A 25 8.80 16.90 5.73
CA ILE A 25 7.98 16.01 4.90
C ILE A 25 6.66 15.68 5.60
N TRP A 26 6.70 15.31 6.88
CA TRP A 26 5.51 14.94 7.64
C TRP A 26 4.55 16.14 7.82
N THR A 27 5.05 17.26 8.31
CA THR A 27 4.24 18.49 8.51
C THR A 27 3.69 19.02 7.20
N GLY A 28 4.49 19.04 6.12
CA GLY A 28 4.01 19.43 4.79
C GLY A 28 2.88 18.53 4.30
N THR A 29 2.98 17.21 4.54
CA THR A 29 1.93 16.24 4.17
C THR A 29 0.67 16.44 5.03
N VAL A 30 0.82 16.62 6.34
CA VAL A 30 -0.29 16.89 7.26
C VAL A 30 -1.01 18.18 6.90
N LEU A 31 -0.26 19.25 6.63
CA LEU A 31 -0.83 20.53 6.22
C LEU A 31 -1.58 20.40 4.89
N LEU A 32 -1.03 19.65 3.94
CA LEU A 32 -1.66 19.44 2.65
C LEU A 32 -2.96 18.63 2.78
N LEU A 33 -2.99 17.57 3.61
CA LEU A 33 -4.21 16.82 3.97
C LEU A 33 -5.21 17.64 4.80
N ALA A 34 -4.76 18.55 5.65
CA ALA A 34 -5.67 19.42 6.38
C ALA A 34 -6.29 20.48 5.45
N LEU A 35 -5.50 21.00 4.51
CA LEU A 35 -5.93 22.00 3.54
C LEU A 35 -7.04 21.49 2.64
N THR A 36 -7.02 20.20 2.28
CA THR A 36 -8.04 19.58 1.43
C THR A 36 -9.38 19.45 2.11
N LEU A 37 -9.37 19.11 3.40
CA LEU A 37 -10.58 19.04 4.22
C LEU A 37 -11.25 20.41 4.32
N ILE A 38 -10.47 21.51 4.30
CA ILE A 38 -10.97 22.88 4.42
C ILE A 38 -11.40 23.46 3.06
N ILE A 39 -10.50 23.42 2.07
CA ILE A 39 -10.60 24.18 0.80
C ILE A 39 -10.95 23.28 -0.40
N GLY A 40 -10.76 21.96 -0.29
CA GLY A 40 -11.03 21.05 -1.40
C GLY A 40 -12.50 21.11 -1.86
N PRO A 41 -12.77 21.21 -3.18
CA PRO A 41 -14.14 21.19 -3.67
C PRO A 41 -14.81 19.85 -3.36
N VAL A 42 -16.11 19.90 -3.12
CA VAL A 42 -16.94 18.72 -2.88
C VAL A 42 -17.31 18.13 -4.24
N ILE A 43 -16.77 16.96 -4.56
CA ILE A 43 -17.10 16.20 -5.77
C ILE A 43 -17.74 14.90 -5.33
N ASN A 44 -18.95 14.62 -5.80
CA ASN A 44 -19.74 13.45 -5.38
C ASN A 44 -19.86 13.33 -3.84
N GLY A 45 -20.05 14.46 -3.16
CA GLY A 45 -20.19 14.51 -1.69
C GLY A 45 -18.87 14.38 -0.91
N VAL A 46 -17.71 14.34 -1.59
CA VAL A 46 -16.43 14.02 -0.98
C VAL A 46 -15.34 15.06 -1.34
N ARG A 47 -14.54 15.45 -0.35
CA ARG A 47 -13.38 16.34 -0.51
C ARG A 47 -12.08 15.53 -0.53
N ARG A 48 -11.54 15.27 -1.73
CA ARG A 48 -10.31 14.45 -1.94
C ARG A 48 -9.24 15.12 -2.79
N TRP A 49 -9.57 16.25 -3.41
CA TRP A 49 -8.76 16.82 -4.49
C TRP A 49 -8.47 18.28 -4.21
N LEU A 50 -7.27 18.72 -4.56
CA LEU A 50 -6.91 20.13 -4.67
C LEU A 50 -6.72 20.47 -6.14
N TYR A 51 -7.31 21.58 -6.56
CA TYR A 51 -7.14 22.10 -7.91
C TYR A 51 -6.15 23.26 -7.89
N ILE A 52 -4.99 23.07 -8.52
CA ILE A 52 -3.97 24.10 -8.70
C ILE A 52 -3.98 24.45 -10.19
N GLY A 53 -4.81 25.43 -10.56
CA GLY A 53 -5.08 25.74 -11.97
C GLY A 53 -5.71 24.53 -12.68
N SER A 54 -5.04 24.02 -13.72
CA SER A 54 -5.46 22.82 -14.46
C SER A 54 -4.97 21.50 -13.85
N PHE A 55 -4.18 21.55 -12.77
CA PHE A 55 -3.61 20.36 -12.16
C PHE A 55 -4.46 19.89 -10.98
N GLN A 56 -4.83 18.61 -11.02
CA GLN A 56 -5.59 17.94 -9.96
C GLN A 56 -4.63 17.15 -9.05
N LEU A 57 -4.45 17.65 -7.83
CA LEU A 57 -3.57 17.10 -6.81
C LEU A 57 -4.34 16.23 -5.81
N GLN A 58 -3.89 14.99 -5.61
CA GLN A 58 -4.41 14.09 -4.58
C GLN A 58 -3.43 13.96 -3.40
N PRO A 59 -3.73 14.54 -2.24
CA PRO A 59 -2.90 14.48 -1.03
C PRO A 59 -2.50 13.08 -0.59
N SER A 60 -3.45 12.15 -0.64
CA SER A 60 -3.28 10.80 -0.14
C SER A 60 -2.22 10.01 -0.93
N GLU A 61 -1.97 10.38 -2.20
CA GLU A 61 -0.83 9.86 -2.97
C GLU A 61 0.52 10.33 -2.41
N ILE A 62 0.61 11.59 -2.02
CA ILE A 62 1.80 12.17 -1.37
C ILE A 62 1.98 11.55 0.01
N ALA A 63 0.90 11.33 0.75
CA ALA A 63 0.95 10.74 2.08
C ALA A 63 1.52 9.31 2.08
N LYS A 64 1.18 8.48 1.08
CA LYS A 64 1.78 7.14 0.92
C LYS A 64 3.28 7.19 0.70
N PHE A 65 3.76 8.17 -0.06
CA PHE A 65 5.20 8.43 -0.21
C PHE A 65 5.84 8.89 1.11
N ALA A 66 5.19 9.82 1.81
CA ALA A 66 5.66 10.32 3.11
C ALA A 66 5.78 9.18 4.13
N VAL A 67 4.82 8.26 4.17
CA VAL A 67 4.87 7.05 5.00
C VAL A 67 6.14 6.24 4.71
N ILE A 68 6.49 6.02 3.44
CA ILE A 68 7.72 5.29 3.06
C ILE A 68 8.97 6.03 3.55
N ALA A 69 9.06 7.33 3.25
CA ALA A 69 10.23 8.15 3.58
C ALA A 69 10.44 8.29 5.10
N ILE A 70 9.37 8.56 5.85
CA ILE A 70 9.40 8.72 7.32
C ILE A 70 9.73 7.39 8.00
N THR A 71 9.10 6.30 7.57
CA THR A 71 9.36 4.97 8.14
C THR A 71 10.81 4.56 7.89
N ALA A 72 11.30 4.69 6.66
CA ALA A 72 12.69 4.37 6.33
C ALA A 72 13.69 5.28 7.06
N GLY A 73 13.40 6.59 7.14
CA GLY A 73 14.22 7.57 7.85
C GLY A 73 14.36 7.27 9.34
N ILE A 74 13.24 7.00 10.03
CA ILE A 74 13.24 6.68 11.46
C ILE A 74 13.92 5.33 11.72
N PHE A 75 13.58 4.28 10.96
CA PHE A 75 14.23 2.97 11.13
C PHE A 75 15.70 2.95 10.73
N SER A 76 16.20 3.94 9.98
CA SER A 76 17.63 4.11 9.74
C SER A 76 18.42 4.42 11.02
N MET A 77 17.76 4.91 12.07
CA MET A 77 18.35 5.18 13.39
C MET A 77 18.40 3.94 14.29
N ARG A 78 18.08 2.75 13.75
CA ARG A 78 18.24 1.46 14.44
C ARG A 78 19.70 1.32 14.90
N GLY A 79 19.90 1.16 16.20
CA GLY A 79 21.22 1.17 16.84
C GLY A 79 21.45 2.35 17.79
N LYS A 80 20.76 3.48 17.60
CA LYS A 80 20.75 4.61 18.56
C LYS A 80 19.58 4.54 19.54
N LEU A 81 18.42 4.08 19.07
CA LEU A 81 17.18 3.99 19.83
C LEU A 81 16.65 2.56 19.84
N ASN A 82 15.85 2.24 20.85
CA ASN A 82 15.16 0.96 20.97
C ASN A 82 14.13 0.77 19.84
N GLU A 83 14.04 -0.44 19.29
CA GLU A 83 13.10 -0.78 18.20
C GLU A 83 11.65 -0.43 18.55
N LEU A 84 11.25 -0.62 19.80
CA LEU A 84 9.88 -0.34 20.26
C LEU A 84 9.57 1.17 20.25
N ILE A 85 10.58 2.01 20.53
CA ILE A 85 10.44 3.47 20.44
C ILE A 85 10.33 3.88 18.96
N LEU A 86 11.17 3.33 18.09
CA LEU A 86 11.10 3.59 16.64
C LEU A 86 9.74 3.17 16.06
N PHE A 87 9.24 1.99 16.48
CA PHE A 87 7.90 1.53 16.15
C PHE A 87 6.82 2.50 16.64
N GLY A 88 6.89 2.95 17.90
CA GLY A 88 5.92 3.88 18.47
C GLY A 88 5.90 5.24 17.75
N ILE A 89 7.06 5.81 17.43
CA ILE A 89 7.15 7.09 16.71
C ILE A 89 6.60 6.95 15.29
N THR A 90 6.99 5.90 14.56
CA THR A 90 6.45 5.67 13.22
C THR A 90 4.95 5.42 13.25
N PHE A 91 4.45 4.60 14.18
CA PHE A 91 3.01 4.38 14.36
C PHE A 91 2.26 5.68 14.62
N LEU A 92 2.74 6.53 15.54
CA LEU A 92 2.10 7.82 15.83
C LEU A 92 2.11 8.75 14.62
N SER A 93 3.20 8.77 13.84
CA SER A 93 3.27 9.59 12.63
C SER A 93 2.28 9.12 11.55
N VAL A 94 2.11 7.81 11.38
CA VAL A 94 1.24 7.22 10.36
C VAL A 94 -0.22 7.25 10.79
N ILE A 95 -0.55 7.06 12.07
CA ILE A 95 -1.94 7.13 12.52
C ILE A 95 -2.52 8.54 12.31
N THR A 96 -1.73 9.60 12.47
CA THR A 96 -2.16 10.96 12.11
C THR A 96 -2.50 11.08 10.63
N LEU A 97 -1.65 10.56 9.74
CA LEU A 97 -1.92 10.57 8.29
C LEU A 97 -3.13 9.71 7.95
N PHE A 98 -3.26 8.53 8.56
CA PHE A 98 -4.40 7.63 8.40
C PHE A 98 -5.72 8.32 8.73
N LEU A 99 -5.81 8.98 9.87
CA LEU A 99 -7.01 9.67 10.31
C LEU A 99 -7.40 10.80 9.36
N LEU A 100 -6.44 11.61 8.92
CA LEU A 100 -6.71 12.70 7.98
C LEU A 100 -7.19 12.18 6.61
N ILE A 101 -6.57 11.11 6.09
CA ILE A 101 -7.01 10.49 4.82
C ILE A 101 -8.40 9.85 4.99
N TYR A 102 -8.68 9.24 6.13
CA TYR A 102 -10.00 8.66 6.41
C TYR A 102 -11.09 9.74 6.41
N LEU A 103 -10.79 10.93 6.94
CA LEU A 103 -11.67 12.10 6.94
C LEU A 103 -11.89 12.72 5.55
N GLU A 104 -11.10 12.36 4.52
CA GLU A 104 -11.32 12.71 3.10
C GLU A 104 -12.33 11.74 2.41
N PRO A 105 -13.34 11.27 3.16
CA PRO A 105 -14.03 10.00 2.95
C PRO A 105 -13.22 8.87 2.28
N GLY A 106 -11.92 8.75 2.54
CA GLY A 106 -10.98 7.93 1.75
C GLY A 106 -10.60 6.60 2.38
N GLY A 107 -11.56 5.80 2.84
CA GLY A 107 -11.31 4.61 3.68
C GLY A 107 -10.31 3.60 3.08
N SER A 108 -10.39 3.29 1.79
CA SER A 108 -9.45 2.36 1.15
C SER A 108 -8.04 2.93 1.02
N MET A 109 -7.91 4.25 0.82
CA MET A 109 -6.61 4.92 0.70
C MET A 109 -5.90 5.03 2.06
N SER A 110 -6.66 5.28 3.14
CA SER A 110 -6.10 5.28 4.48
C SER A 110 -5.63 3.88 4.88
N LEU A 111 -6.45 2.85 4.63
CA LEU A 111 -6.07 1.46 4.85
C LEU A 111 -4.83 1.07 4.05
N LEU A 112 -4.73 1.45 2.78
CA LEU A 112 -3.55 1.18 1.97
C LEU A 112 -2.28 1.82 2.55
N ALA A 113 -2.35 3.07 3.00
CA ALA A 113 -1.22 3.74 3.66
C ALA A 113 -0.80 3.02 4.95
N LEU A 114 -1.78 2.56 5.75
CA LEU A 114 -1.52 1.78 6.97
C LEU A 114 -0.90 0.41 6.63
N THR A 115 -1.37 -0.27 5.58
CA THR A 115 -0.81 -1.55 5.12
C THR A 115 0.62 -1.39 4.63
N ILE A 116 0.94 -0.32 3.88
CA ILE A 116 2.33 -0.01 3.48
C ILE A 116 3.20 0.15 4.72
N TRP A 117 2.81 1.01 5.66
CA TRP A 117 3.56 1.23 6.90
C TRP A 117 3.78 -0.06 7.68
N PHE A 118 2.73 -0.87 7.83
CA PHE A 118 2.75 -2.11 8.57
C PHE A 118 3.74 -3.11 7.95
N LEU A 119 3.64 -3.37 6.64
CA LEU A 119 4.54 -4.30 5.95
C LEU A 119 6.00 -3.82 5.98
N MET A 120 6.24 -2.52 5.78
CA MET A 120 7.58 -1.95 5.87
C MET A 120 8.18 -2.11 7.26
N THR A 121 7.43 -1.71 8.28
CA THR A 121 7.86 -1.75 9.68
C THR A 121 8.11 -3.18 10.14
N PHE A 122 7.25 -4.11 9.73
CA PHE A 122 7.37 -5.52 10.01
C PHE A 122 8.70 -6.11 9.49
N LEU A 123 9.08 -5.74 8.27
CA LEU A 123 10.33 -6.16 7.63
C LEU A 123 11.56 -5.42 8.17
N ALA A 124 11.38 -4.21 8.70
CA ALA A 124 12.47 -3.40 9.25
C ALA A 124 12.99 -3.91 10.61
N LEU A 125 12.12 -4.58 11.38
CA LEU A 125 12.41 -5.13 12.71
C LEU A 125 13.39 -6.31 12.65
N SER A 126 14.32 -6.40 13.62
CA SER A 126 15.47 -7.33 13.60
C SER A 126 15.17 -8.82 13.47
N ASN A 127 14.02 -9.30 13.94
CA ASN A 127 13.73 -10.73 14.04
C ASN A 127 12.49 -11.12 13.21
N PRO A 128 12.66 -11.53 11.94
CA PRO A 128 11.53 -11.87 11.06
C PRO A 128 10.63 -12.97 11.62
N LEU A 129 11.22 -14.03 12.20
CA LEU A 129 10.46 -15.14 12.78
C LEU A 129 9.60 -14.67 13.97
N ARG A 130 10.19 -13.87 14.88
CA ARG A 130 9.47 -13.24 16.01
C ARG A 130 8.24 -12.50 15.51
N ASN A 131 8.47 -11.60 14.57
CA ASN A 131 7.43 -10.71 14.10
C ASN A 131 6.34 -11.54 13.43
N THR A 132 6.71 -12.52 12.59
CA THR A 132 5.75 -13.38 11.87
C THR A 132 4.82 -14.10 12.84
N ILE A 133 5.37 -14.68 13.91
CA ILE A 133 4.57 -15.36 14.94
C ILE A 133 3.66 -14.36 15.67
N VAL A 134 4.18 -13.19 16.06
CA VAL A 134 3.38 -12.12 16.69
C VAL A 134 2.22 -11.69 15.81
N LEU A 135 2.42 -11.56 14.50
CA LEU A 135 1.36 -11.22 13.56
C LEU A 135 0.34 -12.34 13.39
N LEU A 136 0.79 -13.60 13.33
CA LEU A 136 -0.13 -14.73 13.24
C LEU A 136 -1.03 -14.79 14.47
N ILE A 137 -0.49 -14.55 15.67
CA ILE A 137 -1.27 -14.48 16.90
C ILE A 137 -2.28 -13.33 16.85
N ALA A 138 -1.82 -12.09 16.60
CA ALA A 138 -2.70 -10.93 16.59
C ALA A 138 -3.75 -11.00 15.47
N GLY A 139 -3.35 -11.48 14.28
CA GLY A 139 -4.18 -11.62 13.10
C GLY A 139 -5.22 -12.73 13.20
N SER A 140 -4.87 -13.90 13.75
CA SER A 140 -5.85 -14.97 13.95
C SER A 140 -6.91 -14.58 14.97
N VAL A 141 -6.53 -13.83 16.01
CA VAL A 141 -7.48 -13.36 17.03
C VAL A 141 -8.35 -12.25 16.44
N SER A 142 -7.76 -11.13 15.99
CA SER A 142 -8.53 -9.99 15.49
C SER A 142 -9.33 -10.28 14.22
N GLY A 143 -8.79 -11.10 13.31
CA GLY A 143 -9.46 -11.52 12.09
C GLY A 143 -10.71 -12.37 12.35
N GLY A 144 -10.67 -13.23 13.37
CA GLY A 144 -11.83 -14.02 13.79
C GLY A 144 -13.01 -13.18 14.22
N PHE A 145 -12.75 -12.17 15.05
CA PHE A 145 -13.77 -11.22 15.50
C PHE A 145 -14.32 -10.38 14.34
N LEU A 146 -13.44 -9.93 13.44
CA LEU A 146 -13.85 -9.14 12.26
C LEU A 146 -14.77 -9.96 11.35
N ILE A 147 -14.41 -11.20 11.01
CA ILE A 147 -15.24 -12.03 10.12
C ILE A 147 -16.53 -12.44 10.84
N ALA A 148 -16.48 -12.73 12.15
CA ALA A 148 -17.68 -13.00 12.95
C ALA A 148 -18.65 -11.81 12.93
N ALA A 149 -18.15 -10.57 13.07
CA ALA A 149 -18.96 -9.36 13.03
C ALA A 149 -19.63 -9.16 11.66
N ILE A 150 -18.89 -9.40 10.57
CA ILE A 150 -19.43 -9.21 9.21
C ILE A 150 -20.44 -10.30 8.83
N THR A 151 -20.13 -11.56 9.10
CA THR A 151 -20.96 -12.72 8.69
C THR A 151 -22.05 -13.06 9.69
N ASN A 152 -22.06 -12.41 10.86
CA ASN A 152 -22.89 -12.74 12.01
C ASN A 152 -22.85 -14.23 12.38
N ASN A 153 -21.70 -14.89 12.18
CA ASN A 153 -21.51 -16.30 12.43
C ASN A 153 -20.43 -16.53 13.50
N TRP A 154 -20.84 -17.15 14.60
CA TRP A 154 -19.98 -17.39 15.76
C TRP A 154 -18.81 -18.35 15.47
N ILE A 155 -18.88 -19.18 14.42
CA ILE A 155 -17.84 -20.16 14.11
C ILE A 155 -16.47 -19.51 13.87
N TRP A 156 -16.46 -18.26 13.40
CA TRP A 156 -15.23 -17.52 13.11
C TRP A 156 -14.43 -17.18 14.37
N TYR A 157 -15.06 -17.14 15.55
CA TYR A 157 -14.34 -17.01 16.82
C TYR A 157 -13.41 -18.18 17.08
N LEU A 158 -13.58 -19.36 16.45
CA LEU A 158 -12.67 -20.49 16.60
C LEU A 158 -11.25 -20.19 16.09
N THR A 159 -11.08 -19.23 15.18
CA THR A 159 -9.74 -18.80 14.73
C THR A 159 -8.90 -18.20 15.86
N THR A 160 -9.52 -17.72 16.94
CA THR A 160 -8.82 -17.27 18.16
C THR A 160 -8.05 -18.40 18.84
N ILE A 161 -8.52 -19.65 18.72
CA ILE A 161 -7.85 -20.83 19.26
C ILE A 161 -6.46 -20.98 18.64
N LEU A 162 -6.30 -20.72 17.34
CA LEU A 162 -5.01 -20.75 16.67
C LEU A 162 -4.02 -19.77 17.32
N GLY A 163 -4.48 -18.54 17.61
CA GLY A 163 -3.65 -17.52 18.27
C GLY A 163 -3.26 -17.90 19.70
N VAL A 164 -4.18 -18.51 20.45
CA VAL A 164 -3.91 -19.05 21.79
C VAL A 164 -2.89 -20.17 21.73
N VAL A 165 -3.05 -21.14 20.82
CA VAL A 165 -2.13 -22.28 20.65
C VAL A 165 -0.72 -21.80 20.29
N LEU A 166 -0.61 -20.85 19.35
CA LEU A 166 0.68 -20.24 18.98
C LEU A 166 1.31 -19.52 20.17
N THR A 167 0.50 -18.82 20.98
CA THR A 167 0.99 -18.14 22.19
C THR A 167 1.54 -19.15 23.20
N VAL A 168 0.81 -20.24 23.48
CA VAL A 168 1.27 -21.31 24.38
C VAL A 168 2.58 -21.92 23.91
N PHE A 169 2.73 -22.18 22.61
CA PHE A 169 3.97 -22.70 22.04
C PHE A 169 5.16 -21.74 22.28
N VAL A 170 4.95 -20.43 22.09
CA VAL A 170 5.99 -19.43 22.38
C VAL A 170 6.32 -19.37 23.87
N LEU A 171 5.33 -19.50 24.77
CA LEU A 171 5.57 -19.50 26.22
C LEU A 171 6.41 -20.71 26.66
N TYR A 172 6.23 -21.87 26.03
CA TYR A 172 7.02 -23.06 26.28
C TYR A 172 8.45 -22.95 25.73
N SER A 173 8.63 -22.21 24.63
CA SER A 173 9.96 -21.98 24.05
C SER A 173 10.90 -21.25 25.01
N LYS A 174 12.22 -21.53 24.95
CA LYS A 174 13.27 -20.80 25.71
C LYS A 174 13.63 -19.46 25.07
N THR A 175 12.64 -18.74 24.51
CA THR A 175 12.87 -17.46 23.82
C THR A 175 12.66 -16.27 24.75
N LYS A 176 13.27 -15.13 24.41
CA LYS A 176 13.11 -13.85 25.14
C LYS A 176 11.84 -13.09 24.77
N TRP A 177 11.04 -13.58 23.80
CA TRP A 177 9.91 -12.85 23.21
C TRP A 177 8.54 -13.23 23.80
N LYS A 178 8.51 -13.95 24.93
CA LYS A 178 7.30 -14.28 25.68
C LYS A 178 6.38 -13.08 25.96
N PRO A 179 6.86 -11.92 26.45
CA PRO A 179 5.99 -10.78 26.68
C PRO A 179 5.40 -10.22 25.39
N LEU A 180 6.13 -10.31 24.26
CA LEU A 180 5.62 -9.89 22.95
C LEU A 180 4.48 -10.80 22.46
N ALA A 181 4.55 -12.11 22.69
CA ALA A 181 3.47 -13.03 22.32
C ALA A 181 2.21 -12.80 23.16
N ILE A 182 2.35 -12.59 24.48
CA ILE A 182 1.21 -12.23 25.35
C ILE A 182 0.64 -10.88 24.91
N GLY A 183 1.49 -9.89 24.67
CA GLY A 183 1.08 -8.58 24.17
C GLY A 183 0.34 -8.67 22.83
N ALA A 184 0.77 -9.54 21.93
CA ALA A 184 0.11 -9.78 20.64
C ALA A 184 -1.30 -10.38 20.82
N LEU A 185 -1.47 -11.30 21.77
CA LEU A 185 -2.77 -11.90 22.07
C LEU A 185 -3.73 -10.87 22.69
N VAL A 186 -3.25 -10.07 23.66
CA VAL A 186 -4.03 -8.99 24.27
C VAL A 186 -4.40 -7.93 23.22
N LEU A 187 -3.45 -7.52 22.38
CA LEU A 187 -3.70 -6.59 21.28
C LEU A 187 -4.69 -7.17 20.27
N GLY A 188 -4.56 -8.45 19.93
CA GLY A 188 -5.49 -9.15 19.03
C GLY A 188 -6.92 -9.16 19.56
N LEU A 189 -7.10 -9.40 20.86
CA LEU A 189 -8.41 -9.35 21.52
C LEU A 189 -8.96 -7.92 21.54
N PHE A 190 -8.13 -6.94 21.91
CA PHE A 190 -8.52 -5.53 21.89
C PHE A 190 -8.96 -5.08 20.49
N LEU A 191 -8.16 -5.39 19.46
CA LEU A 191 -8.49 -5.10 18.07
C LEU A 191 -9.73 -5.85 17.61
N GLY A 192 -9.91 -7.10 18.03
CA GLY A 192 -11.11 -7.88 17.72
C GLY A 192 -12.38 -7.23 18.26
N ILE A 193 -12.41 -6.89 19.54
CA ILE A 193 -13.52 -6.16 20.17
C ILE A 193 -13.74 -4.81 19.48
N PHE A 194 -12.65 -4.08 19.21
CA PHE A 194 -12.72 -2.81 18.50
C PHE A 194 -13.35 -2.96 17.12
N PHE A 195 -13.00 -3.99 16.35
CA PHE A 195 -13.62 -4.24 15.04
C PHE A 195 -15.10 -4.57 15.14
N THR A 196 -15.51 -5.40 16.11
CA THR A 196 -16.93 -5.70 16.35
C THR A 196 -17.72 -4.44 16.68
N VAL A 197 -17.22 -3.60 17.60
CA VAL A 197 -17.88 -2.33 17.96
C VAL A 197 -17.88 -1.34 16.78
N SER A 198 -16.77 -1.26 16.04
CA SER A 198 -16.63 -0.37 14.89
C SER A 198 -17.59 -0.73 13.76
N TRP A 199 -17.85 -2.01 13.55
CA TRP A 199 -18.81 -2.49 12.56
C TRP A 199 -20.20 -1.93 12.84
N ASP A 200 -20.65 -1.91 14.09
CA ASP A 200 -21.98 -1.42 14.44
C ASP A 200 -22.06 0.12 14.51
N THR A 201 -21.02 0.77 15.05
CA THR A 201 -21.09 2.18 15.48
C THR A 201 -20.31 3.18 14.64
N ILE A 202 -19.23 2.76 13.97
CA ILE A 202 -18.30 3.68 13.27
C ILE A 202 -18.50 3.61 11.75
N LEU A 203 -18.69 2.41 11.20
CA LEU A 203 -18.88 2.24 9.76
C LEU A 203 -20.26 2.77 9.34
N HIS A 204 -20.26 3.58 8.29
CA HIS A 204 -21.48 4.06 7.67
C HIS A 204 -22.17 2.95 6.88
N ASP A 205 -23.49 3.03 6.68
CA ASP A 205 -24.27 1.98 6.02
C ASP A 205 -23.73 1.64 4.62
N TYR A 206 -23.40 2.65 3.80
CA TYR A 206 -22.79 2.42 2.48
C TYR A 206 -21.45 1.65 2.55
N GLN A 207 -20.67 1.81 3.64
CA GLN A 207 -19.40 1.10 3.82
C GLN A 207 -19.65 -0.38 4.17
N LYS A 208 -20.67 -0.64 5.00
CA LYS A 208 -21.09 -2.01 5.33
C LYS A 208 -21.66 -2.70 4.10
N GLU A 209 -22.51 -2.02 3.33
CA GLU A 209 -23.08 -2.53 2.08
C GLU A 209 -22.00 -2.93 1.08
N ARG A 210 -20.92 -2.14 0.91
CA ARG A 210 -19.79 -2.53 0.05
C ARG A 210 -19.12 -3.83 0.49
N ILE A 211 -18.94 -4.02 1.80
CA ILE A 211 -18.30 -5.21 2.37
C ILE A 211 -19.22 -6.43 2.23
N VAL A 212 -20.51 -6.27 2.53
CA VAL A 212 -21.52 -7.33 2.42
C VAL A 212 -21.74 -7.72 0.96
N ALA A 213 -21.86 -6.75 0.05
CA ALA A 213 -22.01 -6.99 -1.39
C ALA A 213 -20.82 -7.75 -1.99
N PHE A 214 -19.62 -7.55 -1.44
CA PHE A 214 -18.44 -8.32 -1.84
C PHE A 214 -18.49 -9.77 -1.35
N ILE A 215 -18.94 -10.01 -0.11
CA ILE A 215 -19.00 -11.35 0.48
C ILE A 215 -20.17 -12.17 -0.10
N ASN A 216 -21.33 -11.54 -0.29
CA ASN A 216 -22.54 -12.15 -0.84
C ASN A 216 -23.05 -11.39 -2.08
N PRO A 217 -22.35 -11.47 -3.23
CA PRO A 217 -22.74 -10.72 -4.44
C PRO A 217 -24.11 -11.09 -5.00
N ALA A 218 -24.59 -12.30 -4.74
CA ALA A 218 -25.85 -12.82 -5.27
C ALA A 218 -27.09 -12.18 -4.64
N GLU A 219 -26.95 -11.53 -3.48
CA GLU A 219 -28.06 -11.02 -2.68
C GLU A 219 -28.18 -9.49 -2.74
N THR A 220 -27.27 -8.78 -3.42
CA THR A 220 -27.19 -7.30 -3.37
C THR A 220 -27.32 -6.64 -4.74
N THR A 221 -28.10 -5.56 -4.81
CA THR A 221 -28.35 -4.75 -6.01
C THR A 221 -27.50 -3.47 -6.08
N ALA A 222 -26.39 -3.39 -5.33
CA ALA A 222 -25.58 -2.18 -5.22
C ALA A 222 -24.90 -1.79 -6.56
N ASP A 223 -24.90 -0.49 -6.87
CA ASP A 223 -24.30 0.09 -8.09
C ASP A 223 -22.80 -0.25 -8.25
N GLU A 224 -22.08 -0.48 -7.16
CA GLU A 224 -20.67 -0.91 -7.21
C GLU A 224 -20.51 -2.37 -7.62
N GLY A 225 -21.44 -3.22 -7.21
CA GLY A 225 -21.52 -4.60 -7.71
C GLY A 225 -21.78 -4.62 -9.22
N PHE A 226 -22.55 -3.65 -9.73
CA PHE A 226 -22.75 -3.47 -11.17
C PHE A 226 -21.42 -3.18 -11.89
N ASN A 227 -20.64 -2.19 -11.44
CA ASN A 227 -19.34 -1.86 -12.07
C ASN A 227 -18.36 -3.05 -12.05
N VAL A 228 -18.27 -3.77 -10.93
CA VAL A 228 -17.43 -4.96 -10.80
C VAL A 228 -17.92 -6.13 -11.66
N ASN A 229 -19.23 -6.27 -11.87
CA ASN A 229 -19.76 -7.28 -12.78
C ASN A 229 -19.52 -6.91 -14.25
N GLN A 230 -19.67 -5.63 -14.60
CA GLN A 230 -19.35 -5.13 -15.95
C GLN A 230 -17.86 -5.26 -16.26
N SER A 231 -16.98 -5.03 -15.29
CA SER A 231 -15.54 -5.23 -15.46
C SER A 231 -15.19 -6.69 -15.75
N LYS A 232 -15.82 -7.64 -15.06
CA LYS A 232 -15.68 -9.09 -15.33
C LYS A 232 -16.15 -9.45 -16.74
N ILE A 233 -17.28 -8.91 -17.19
CA ILE A 233 -17.79 -9.14 -18.55
C ILE A 233 -16.83 -8.53 -19.59
N ALA A 234 -16.32 -7.32 -19.37
CA ALA A 234 -15.38 -6.65 -20.26
C ALA A 234 -14.11 -7.50 -20.44
N ILE A 235 -13.48 -7.92 -19.32
CA ILE A 235 -12.30 -8.79 -19.31
C ILE A 235 -12.58 -10.09 -20.07
N GLY A 236 -13.69 -10.77 -19.78
CA GLY A 236 -14.06 -12.03 -20.43
C GLY A 236 -14.30 -11.87 -21.94
N SER A 237 -14.88 -10.74 -22.35
CA SER A 237 -15.16 -10.45 -23.75
C SER A 237 -13.92 -10.14 -24.59
N GLY A 238 -12.79 -9.82 -23.95
CA GLY A 238 -11.51 -9.63 -24.62
C GLY A 238 -10.89 -10.93 -25.16
N GLN A 239 -11.33 -12.11 -24.71
CA GLN A 239 -10.77 -13.40 -25.15
C GLN A 239 -9.22 -13.42 -25.11
N LEU A 240 -8.56 -14.13 -26.03
CA LEU A 240 -7.10 -14.20 -26.07
C LEU A 240 -6.43 -12.93 -26.63
N PHE A 241 -6.99 -12.35 -27.69
CA PHE A 241 -6.34 -11.29 -28.48
C PHE A 241 -6.98 -9.91 -28.35
N GLY A 242 -8.10 -9.80 -27.64
CA GLY A 242 -8.85 -8.56 -27.50
C GLY A 242 -9.78 -8.30 -28.67
N LYS A 243 -10.56 -7.22 -28.55
CA LYS A 243 -11.43 -6.72 -29.62
C LYS A 243 -10.72 -5.75 -30.57
N GLY A 244 -9.47 -5.39 -30.26
CA GLY A 244 -8.71 -4.36 -30.95
C GLY A 244 -8.83 -3.00 -30.26
N PHE A 245 -7.80 -2.18 -30.41
CA PHE A 245 -7.68 -0.87 -29.77
C PHE A 245 -8.89 0.02 -30.09
N GLY A 246 -9.51 0.57 -29.05
CA GLY A 246 -10.70 1.40 -29.17
C GLY A 246 -11.97 0.66 -29.63
N ASN A 247 -11.98 -0.67 -29.75
CA ASN A 247 -13.19 -1.44 -30.08
C ASN A 247 -13.86 -2.05 -28.85
N GLY A 248 -13.49 -1.60 -27.64
CA GLY A 248 -14.14 -2.00 -26.40
C GLY A 248 -15.63 -1.62 -26.41
N THR A 249 -16.49 -2.60 -26.19
CA THR A 249 -17.95 -2.42 -26.23
C THR A 249 -18.51 -2.01 -24.87
N GLN A 250 -17.90 -2.48 -23.78
CA GLN A 250 -18.33 -2.15 -22.42
C GLN A 250 -17.78 -0.80 -21.97
N SER A 251 -16.52 -0.51 -22.30
CA SER A 251 -15.86 0.76 -22.02
C SER A 251 -16.44 1.93 -22.82
N LYS A 252 -16.67 1.80 -24.14
CA LYS A 252 -17.18 2.92 -24.97
C LYS A 252 -18.65 3.28 -24.78
N ARG A 253 -19.50 2.33 -24.39
CA ARG A 253 -20.94 2.57 -24.26
C ARG A 253 -21.35 3.03 -22.85
N ASN A 254 -20.38 3.46 -22.03
CA ASN A 254 -20.57 3.90 -20.64
C ASN A 254 -21.27 2.87 -19.75
N PHE A 255 -21.23 1.58 -20.10
CA PHE A 255 -21.65 0.51 -19.19
C PHE A 255 -20.67 0.36 -18.02
N LEU A 256 -19.44 0.89 -18.17
CA LEU A 256 -18.43 1.00 -17.12
C LEU A 256 -18.05 2.47 -16.93
N PRO A 257 -18.73 3.22 -16.04
CA PRO A 257 -18.54 4.66 -15.89
C PRO A 257 -17.09 5.06 -15.56
N GLU A 258 -16.43 4.29 -14.68
CA GLU A 258 -15.07 4.54 -14.19
C GLU A 258 -14.00 3.73 -14.95
N HIS A 259 -14.21 3.50 -16.26
CA HIS A 259 -13.28 2.73 -17.11
C HIS A 259 -11.92 3.40 -17.34
N GLN A 260 -11.78 4.70 -17.04
CA GLN A 260 -10.53 5.44 -17.25
C GLN A 260 -9.66 5.51 -15.99
N THR A 261 -10.28 5.33 -14.81
CA THR A 261 -9.68 5.51 -13.49
C THR A 261 -9.52 4.13 -12.85
N ASP A 262 -10.52 3.68 -12.11
CA ASP A 262 -10.45 2.51 -11.24
C ASP A 262 -10.54 1.20 -12.04
N PHE A 263 -11.25 1.22 -13.16
CA PHE A 263 -11.48 0.04 -13.99
C PHE A 263 -10.70 0.03 -15.32
N ILE A 264 -9.60 0.78 -15.39
CA ILE A 264 -8.75 0.88 -16.60
C ILE A 264 -8.23 -0.48 -17.08
N PHE A 265 -7.90 -1.39 -16.16
CA PHE A 265 -7.42 -2.72 -16.54
C PHE A 265 -8.50 -3.52 -17.25
N ALA A 266 -9.77 -3.40 -16.84
CA ALA A 266 -10.87 -4.10 -17.51
C ALA A 266 -11.08 -3.61 -18.95
N SER A 267 -10.96 -2.29 -19.16
CA SER A 267 -10.99 -1.70 -20.50
C SER A 267 -9.79 -2.17 -21.34
N PHE A 268 -8.59 -2.19 -20.77
CA PHE A 268 -7.39 -2.66 -21.45
C PHE A 268 -7.48 -4.15 -21.81
N ALA A 269 -7.96 -4.99 -20.90
CA ALA A 269 -8.15 -6.41 -21.14
C ALA A 269 -9.23 -6.69 -22.19
N GLU A 270 -10.29 -5.88 -22.27
CA GLU A 270 -11.29 -5.99 -23.35
C GLU A 270 -10.66 -5.71 -24.73
N GLU A 271 -9.77 -4.72 -24.82
CA GLU A 271 -9.17 -4.29 -26.09
C GLU A 271 -8.00 -5.15 -26.55
N PHE A 272 -7.14 -5.60 -25.62
CA PHE A 272 -5.90 -6.33 -25.91
C PHE A 272 -5.91 -7.81 -25.47
N GLY A 273 -7.01 -8.25 -24.85
CA GLY A 273 -7.22 -9.64 -24.45
C GLY A 273 -6.26 -10.14 -23.37
N LEU A 274 -6.20 -11.46 -23.25
CA LEU A 274 -5.30 -12.14 -22.32
C LEU A 274 -3.83 -11.84 -22.62
N VAL A 275 -3.43 -11.83 -23.90
CA VAL A 275 -2.02 -11.61 -24.29
C VAL A 275 -1.53 -10.24 -23.84
N GLY A 276 -2.30 -9.17 -24.13
CA GLY A 276 -1.94 -7.83 -23.66
C GLY A 276 -1.91 -7.74 -22.13
N SER A 277 -2.89 -8.36 -21.47
CA SER A 277 -2.96 -8.41 -20.00
C SER A 277 -1.70 -9.05 -19.40
N VAL A 278 -1.26 -10.20 -19.92
CA VAL A 278 -0.03 -10.88 -19.47
C VAL A 278 1.21 -10.00 -19.68
N VAL A 279 1.31 -9.29 -20.80
CA VAL A 279 2.44 -8.37 -21.06
C VAL A 279 2.48 -7.26 -20.01
N VAL A 280 1.34 -6.60 -19.75
CA VAL A 280 1.26 -5.53 -18.75
C VAL A 280 1.58 -6.04 -17.34
N LEU A 281 1.05 -7.21 -16.96
CA LEU A 281 1.37 -7.84 -15.68
C LEU A 281 2.87 -8.21 -15.58
N GLY A 282 3.48 -8.65 -16.68
CA GLY A 282 4.92 -8.88 -16.78
C GLY A 282 5.73 -7.61 -16.56
N LEU A 283 5.30 -6.48 -17.10
CA LEU A 283 5.96 -5.17 -16.89
C LEU A 283 5.83 -4.69 -15.44
N TYR A 284 4.66 -4.81 -14.82
CA TYR A 284 4.52 -4.53 -13.38
C TYR A 284 5.37 -5.47 -12.53
N GLY A 285 5.36 -6.76 -12.84
CA GLY A 285 6.18 -7.78 -12.18
C GLY A 285 7.66 -7.42 -12.25
N PHE A 286 8.15 -7.01 -13.42
CA PHE A 286 9.52 -6.54 -13.59
C PHE A 286 9.83 -5.32 -12.70
N LEU A 287 8.98 -4.30 -12.69
CA LEU A 287 9.18 -3.11 -11.85
C LEU A 287 9.20 -3.43 -10.35
N ILE A 288 8.28 -4.29 -9.89
CA ILE A 288 8.19 -4.70 -8.48
C ILE A 288 9.44 -5.51 -8.09
N VAL A 289 9.83 -6.49 -8.91
CA VAL A 289 11.04 -7.29 -8.69
C VAL A 289 12.28 -6.39 -8.71
N TYR A 290 12.36 -5.41 -9.61
CA TYR A 290 13.46 -4.44 -9.64
C TYR A 290 13.59 -3.65 -8.33
N CYS A 291 12.46 -3.20 -7.77
CA CYS A 291 12.45 -2.51 -6.47
C CYS A 291 12.97 -3.40 -5.34
N PHE A 292 12.50 -4.66 -5.27
CA PHE A 292 12.92 -5.61 -4.25
C PHE A 292 14.37 -6.08 -4.42
N MET A 293 14.82 -6.35 -5.64
CA MET A 293 16.22 -6.68 -5.91
C MET A 293 17.15 -5.52 -5.53
N THR A 294 16.75 -4.28 -5.84
CA THR A 294 17.49 -3.09 -5.39
C THR A 294 17.56 -3.06 -3.86
N ALA A 295 16.44 -3.25 -3.17
CA ALA A 295 16.38 -3.28 -1.70
C ALA A 295 17.30 -4.33 -1.06
N ILE A 296 17.39 -5.51 -1.67
CA ILE A 296 18.26 -6.61 -1.24
C ILE A 296 19.74 -6.25 -1.48
N ASN A 297 20.07 -5.70 -2.65
CA ASN A 297 21.44 -5.34 -2.99
C ASN A 297 22.01 -4.28 -2.05
N VAL A 298 21.18 -3.34 -1.57
CA VAL A 298 21.61 -2.27 -0.64
C VAL A 298 21.31 -2.57 0.84
N ILE A 299 21.14 -3.83 1.22
CA ILE A 299 20.72 -4.23 2.58
C ILE A 299 21.61 -3.68 3.71
N GLN A 300 22.90 -3.43 3.42
CA GLN A 300 23.85 -2.84 4.35
C GLN A 300 23.51 -1.39 4.74
N ASN A 301 22.78 -0.67 3.87
CA ASN A 301 22.27 0.68 4.15
C ASN A 301 20.75 0.60 4.44
N PRO A 302 20.32 0.63 5.72
CA PRO A 302 18.93 0.41 6.09
C PRO A 302 17.96 1.41 5.47
N LEU A 303 18.39 2.67 5.33
CA LEU A 303 17.59 3.73 4.74
C LEU A 303 17.26 3.40 3.28
N HIS A 304 18.28 3.10 2.48
CA HIS A 304 18.12 2.83 1.04
C HIS A 304 17.34 1.53 0.80
N SER A 305 17.61 0.50 1.60
CA SER A 305 16.91 -0.78 1.53
C SER A 305 15.42 -0.62 1.85
N LEU A 306 15.08 0.09 2.93
CA LEU A 306 13.68 0.32 3.33
C LEU A 306 12.92 1.21 2.34
N ILE A 307 13.54 2.26 1.78
CA ILE A 307 12.90 3.06 0.73
C ILE A 307 12.56 2.18 -0.49
N SER A 308 13.54 1.42 -0.98
CA SER A 308 13.34 0.56 -2.17
C SER A 308 12.29 -0.53 -1.91
N MET A 309 12.31 -1.13 -0.71
CA MET A 309 11.31 -2.11 -0.28
C MET A 309 9.92 -1.48 -0.18
N GLY A 310 9.81 -0.29 0.43
CA GLY A 310 8.55 0.43 0.59
C GLY A 310 7.91 0.85 -0.72
N VAL A 311 8.72 1.30 -1.69
CA VAL A 311 8.25 1.58 -3.06
C VAL A 311 7.75 0.30 -3.74
N GLY A 312 8.48 -0.81 -3.61
CA GLY A 312 8.04 -2.12 -4.12
C GLY A 312 6.73 -2.59 -3.51
N ILE A 313 6.57 -2.46 -2.18
CA ILE A 313 5.32 -2.79 -1.46
C ILE A 313 4.16 -1.91 -1.93
N LYS A 314 4.36 -0.59 -2.05
CA LYS A 314 3.33 0.34 -2.55
C LYS A 314 2.83 -0.10 -3.92
N LEU A 315 3.76 -0.32 -4.87
CA LEU A 315 3.41 -0.75 -6.22
C LEU A 315 2.69 -2.09 -6.24
N LEU A 316 3.19 -3.06 -5.47
CA LEU A 316 2.57 -4.38 -5.36
C LEU A 316 1.13 -4.27 -4.86
N LEU A 317 0.88 -3.51 -3.78
CA LEU A 317 -0.45 -3.36 -3.21
C LEU A 317 -1.40 -2.64 -4.15
N GLU A 318 -0.98 -1.55 -4.79
CA GLU A 318 -1.84 -0.79 -5.72
C GLU A 318 -2.22 -1.64 -6.94
N VAL A 319 -1.26 -2.36 -7.52
CA VAL A 319 -1.51 -3.27 -8.64
C VAL A 319 -2.41 -4.43 -8.20
N PHE A 320 -2.10 -5.08 -7.07
CA PHE A 320 -2.89 -6.20 -6.56
C PHE A 320 -4.34 -5.80 -6.26
N ILE A 321 -4.54 -4.66 -5.59
CA ILE A 321 -5.87 -4.19 -5.21
C ILE A 321 -6.68 -3.78 -6.44
N ASN A 322 -6.09 -3.01 -7.37
CA ASN A 322 -6.81 -2.58 -8.57
C ASN A 322 -7.22 -3.77 -9.45
N LEU A 323 -6.29 -4.71 -9.70
CA LEU A 323 -6.59 -5.92 -10.47
C LEU A 323 -7.63 -6.78 -9.75
N GLY A 324 -7.51 -6.92 -8.43
CA GLY A 324 -8.48 -7.67 -7.63
C GLY A 324 -9.88 -7.08 -7.68
N THR A 325 -10.01 -5.74 -7.63
CA THR A 325 -11.29 -5.06 -7.85
C THR A 325 -11.83 -5.34 -9.25
N ASN A 326 -10.99 -5.25 -10.29
CA ASN A 326 -11.40 -5.48 -11.68
C ASN A 326 -11.85 -6.91 -11.97
N MET A 327 -11.25 -7.89 -11.30
CA MET A 327 -11.63 -9.30 -11.38
C MET A 327 -12.77 -9.68 -10.40
N GLY A 328 -13.17 -8.77 -9.50
CA GLY A 328 -14.14 -9.03 -8.45
C GLY A 328 -13.65 -9.96 -7.35
N THR A 329 -12.33 -10.09 -7.15
CA THR A 329 -11.72 -10.86 -6.04
C THR A 329 -11.44 -10.01 -4.81
N ILE A 330 -11.52 -8.68 -4.93
CA ILE A 330 -11.41 -7.70 -3.84
C ILE A 330 -12.59 -6.72 -3.98
N PRO A 331 -13.16 -6.19 -2.88
CA PRO A 331 -14.22 -5.17 -2.95
C PRO A 331 -13.77 -3.94 -3.77
N ALA A 332 -14.74 -3.18 -4.28
CA ALA A 332 -14.44 -1.94 -4.98
C ALA A 332 -13.82 -0.90 -4.03
N THR A 333 -12.54 -0.57 -4.26
CA THR A 333 -11.75 0.30 -3.37
C THR A 333 -11.48 1.69 -3.92
N GLY A 334 -11.64 1.90 -5.22
CA GLY A 334 -11.33 3.16 -5.90
C GLY A 334 -9.84 3.52 -5.90
N ILE A 335 -8.96 2.50 -5.89
CA ILE A 335 -7.52 2.68 -5.98
C ILE A 335 -7.11 2.56 -7.46
N PRO A 336 -6.53 3.60 -8.08
CA PRO A 336 -6.15 3.56 -9.48
C PRO A 336 -4.90 2.69 -9.71
N LEU A 337 -4.80 2.15 -10.93
CA LEU A 337 -3.66 1.39 -11.40
C LEU A 337 -2.48 2.33 -11.71
N PRO A 338 -1.31 2.20 -11.05
CA PRO A 338 -0.20 3.13 -11.22
C PRO A 338 0.31 3.17 -12.67
N LEU A 339 0.58 4.35 -13.23
CA LEU A 339 1.08 4.56 -14.60
C LEU A 339 0.10 4.25 -15.75
N MET A 340 -1.07 3.68 -15.47
CA MET A 340 -2.09 3.39 -16.51
C MET A 340 -3.38 4.19 -16.31
N SER A 341 -3.88 4.29 -15.08
CA SER A 341 -5.11 5.03 -14.81
C SER A 341 -4.96 6.51 -15.14
N ALA A 342 -6.08 7.13 -15.55
CA ALA A 342 -6.22 8.56 -15.74
C ALA A 342 -6.18 9.28 -14.38
N GLY A 343 -4.97 9.50 -13.86
CA GLY A 343 -4.73 10.21 -12.61
C GLY A 343 -3.39 10.92 -12.64
N GLY A 344 -3.42 12.26 -12.68
CA GLY A 344 -2.19 13.07 -12.77
C GLY A 344 -1.26 12.86 -11.57
N THR A 345 -1.82 12.83 -10.35
CA THR A 345 -1.02 12.71 -9.13
C THR A 345 -0.42 11.33 -8.94
N ILE A 346 -1.19 10.24 -9.10
CA ILE A 346 -0.67 8.87 -8.92
C ILE A 346 0.47 8.59 -9.89
N THR A 347 0.36 9.00 -11.15
CA THR A 347 1.43 8.84 -12.15
C THR A 347 2.68 9.64 -11.78
N ILE A 348 2.52 10.89 -11.33
CA ILE A 348 3.64 11.71 -10.87
C ILE A 348 4.32 11.08 -9.65
N MET A 349 3.55 10.70 -8.63
CA MET A 349 4.08 10.13 -7.39
C MET A 349 4.71 8.76 -7.61
N THR A 350 4.18 7.96 -8.53
CA THR A 350 4.79 6.69 -8.91
C THR A 350 6.14 6.90 -9.59
N LEU A 351 6.25 7.88 -10.50
CA LEU A 351 7.51 8.25 -11.12
C LEU A 351 8.50 8.85 -10.11
N VAL A 352 8.02 9.61 -9.12
CA VAL A 352 8.84 10.08 -7.98
C VAL A 352 9.42 8.90 -7.19
N CYS A 353 8.58 7.93 -6.83
CA CYS A 353 8.99 6.71 -6.13
C CYS A 353 10.03 5.90 -6.93
N LEU A 354 9.79 5.70 -8.23
CA LEU A 354 10.75 5.00 -9.10
C LEU A 354 12.06 5.79 -9.26
N GLY A 355 12.01 7.12 -9.24
CA GLY A 355 13.19 7.99 -9.23
C GLY A 355 14.06 7.79 -7.99
N LEU A 356 13.45 7.58 -6.82
CA LEU A 356 14.19 7.21 -5.60
C LEU A 356 14.90 5.87 -5.73
N VAL A 357 14.19 4.84 -6.22
CA VAL A 357 14.78 3.51 -6.45
C VAL A 357 15.94 3.60 -7.44
N GLN A 358 15.78 4.40 -8.50
CA GLN A 358 16.83 4.62 -9.48
C GLN A 358 18.05 5.34 -8.88
N ASN A 359 17.85 6.38 -8.06
CA ASN A 359 18.95 7.05 -7.34
C ASN A 359 19.77 6.04 -6.52
N ILE A 360 19.07 5.19 -5.76
CA ILE A 360 19.67 4.17 -4.89
C ILE A 360 20.46 3.16 -5.71
N ALA A 361 19.87 2.66 -6.80
CA ALA A 361 20.52 1.69 -7.68
C ALA A 361 21.79 2.25 -8.35
N LEU A 362 21.77 3.52 -8.77
CA LEU A 362 22.92 4.18 -9.39
C LEU A 362 24.08 4.38 -8.40
N ARG A 363 23.79 4.92 -7.21
CA ARG A 363 24.81 5.16 -6.17
C ARG A 363 25.47 3.87 -5.69
N HIS A 364 24.70 2.79 -5.58
CA HIS A 364 25.24 1.47 -5.23
C HIS A 364 26.26 0.96 -6.27
N ARG A 365 25.95 1.13 -7.57
CA ARG A 365 26.85 0.71 -8.67
C ARG A 365 28.13 1.54 -8.73
N GLN A 366 28.05 2.85 -8.46
CA GLN A 366 29.23 3.73 -8.43
C GLN A 366 30.18 3.30 -7.30
N GLY A 367 29.68 3.08 -6.09
CA GLY A 367 30.51 2.63 -4.97
C GLY A 367 31.23 1.28 -5.22
N HIS A 368 30.66 0.38 -6.02
CA HIS A 368 31.34 -0.86 -6.42
C HIS A 368 32.47 -0.64 -7.45
N ARG A 369 32.32 0.36 -8.33
CA ARG A 369 33.33 0.68 -9.34
C ARG A 369 34.55 1.35 -8.71
N ASP A 370 34.35 2.27 -7.77
CA ASP A 370 35.44 2.97 -7.11
C ASP A 370 36.34 2.00 -6.32
N VAL A 371 35.74 1.07 -5.56
CA VAL A 371 36.49 0.03 -4.82
C VAL A 371 37.24 -0.93 -5.77
N SER A 372 36.66 -1.27 -6.91
CA SER A 372 37.34 -2.16 -7.88
C SER A 372 38.51 -1.46 -8.56
N GLY A 373 38.43 -0.15 -8.79
CA GLY A 373 39.53 0.67 -9.30
C GLY A 373 40.69 0.78 -8.30
N GLU A 374 40.39 1.11 -7.04
CA GLU A 374 41.40 1.17 -5.97
C GLU A 374 42.13 -0.17 -5.77
N ILE A 375 41.43 -1.30 -5.88
CA ILE A 375 42.06 -2.63 -5.78
C ILE A 375 43.01 -2.87 -6.95
N LEU A 376 42.65 -2.47 -8.18
CA LEU A 376 43.50 -2.65 -9.36
C LEU A 376 44.77 -1.79 -9.27
N ASP A 377 44.63 -0.54 -8.83
CA ASP A 377 45.78 0.37 -8.66
C ASP A 377 46.78 -0.15 -7.60
N VAL A 378 46.30 -0.80 -6.53
CA VAL A 378 47.16 -1.42 -5.50
C VAL A 378 47.93 -2.66 -6.00
N TYR A 379 47.49 -3.30 -7.08
CA TYR A 379 48.19 -4.46 -7.67
C TYR A 379 49.09 -4.08 -8.85
N GLU A 380 48.97 -2.87 -9.38
CA GLU A 380 49.81 -2.35 -10.47
C GLU A 380 51.05 -1.56 -9.98
N ASP A 381 51.10 -1.18 -8.69
CA ASP A 381 52.28 -0.67 -7.96
C ASP A 381 53.07 -1.78 -7.24
#